data_AF-A0A4Z1HVL0-F1
#
_entry.id   AF-A0A4Z1HVL0-F1
#
_cell.length_a   1.000
_cell.length_b   1.000
_cell.length_c   1.000
_cell.angle_alpha   90.00
_cell.angle_beta   90.00
_cell.angle_gamma   90.00
#
_symmetry.space_group_name_H-M   'P 1'
#
loop_
_entity.id
_entity.type
_entity.pdbx_description
1 polymer ?
#
loop_
_entity_poly.entity_id
_entity_poly.type
_entity_poly.pdbx_seq_one_letter_code
_entity_poly.pdbx_strand_id
1 'polypeptide(L)'
;MMKEGKLTKRQLDRIKRVQSASSNSIEHFAFFLGCIILAQQARHPVQTINKFGLSYNLARIGYGFAYTFMETRNTSVLRTAFWWWSNVSCIDILLKAGKALNEGV
;
A
#
# COMPACT_ATOMS: atom_id res chain seq x y z
N MET A 1 5.72 12.04 37.42
CA MET A 1 5.19 13.32 36.92
C MET A 1 5.64 13.51 35.47
N MET A 2 4.70 13.60 34.52
CA MET A 2 5.00 14.04 33.16
C MET A 2 5.07 15.58 33.19
N LYS A 3 6.24 16.15 32.84
CA LYS A 3 6.43 17.60 32.77
C LYS A 3 5.57 18.18 31.65
N GLU A 4 4.78 19.20 31.96
CA GLU A 4 4.03 19.98 30.98
C GLU A 4 4.95 20.38 29.82
N GLY A 5 4.49 20.16 28.58
CA GLY A 5 5.26 20.40 27.35
C GLY A 5 5.99 19.18 26.75
N LYS A 6 6.01 18.01 27.42
CA LYS A 6 6.56 16.77 26.85
C LYS A 6 5.45 15.77 26.49
N LEU A 7 5.47 15.28 25.24
CA LEU A 7 4.59 14.20 24.79
C LEU A 7 4.65 13.02 25.75
N THR A 8 3.49 12.51 26.14
CA THR A 8 3.40 11.27 26.93
C THR A 8 3.98 10.11 26.12
N LYS A 9 4.53 9.07 26.78
CA LYS A 9 5.08 7.89 26.08
C LYS A 9 4.08 7.29 25.08
N ARG A 10 2.80 7.23 25.47
CA ARG A 10 1.71 6.74 24.63
C ARG A 10 1.48 7.61 23.38
N GLN A 11 1.57 8.94 23.50
CA GLN A 11 1.47 9.84 22.35
C GLN A 11 2.68 9.71 21.43
N LEU A 12 3.88 9.59 21.98
CA LEU A 12 5.11 9.40 21.20
C LEU A 12 5.06 8.07 20.40
N ASP A 13 4.61 6.99 21.03
CA ASP A 13 4.48 5.69 20.35
C ASP A 13 3.41 5.73 19.25
N ARG A 14 2.32 6.48 19.45
CA ARG A 14 1.30 6.69 18.42
C ARG A 14 1.85 7.48 17.23
N ILE A 15 2.61 8.55 17.47
CA ILE A 15 3.25 9.34 16.41
C ILE A 15 4.23 8.47 15.61
N LYS A 16 5.07 7.68 16.28
CA LYS A 16 6.00 6.75 15.61
C LYS A 16 5.26 5.74 14.74
N ARG A 17 4.16 5.17 15.23
CA ARG A 17 3.30 4.24 14.46
C ARG A 17 2.74 4.90 13.20
N VAL A 18 2.20 6.11 13.31
CA VAL A 18 1.68 6.87 12.15
C VAL A 18 2.80 7.20 11.17
N GLN A 19 3.98 7.60 11.65
CA GLN A 19 5.14 7.90 10.81
C GLN A 19 5.60 6.65 10.04
N SER A 20 5.68 5.49 10.70
CA SER A 20 5.99 4.22 10.04
C SER A 20 4.93 3.82 9.00
N ALA A 21 3.64 4.02 9.29
CA ALA A 21 2.57 3.76 8.34
C ALA A 21 2.62 4.70 7.12
N SER A 22 2.97 5.97 7.33
CA SER A 22 3.16 6.96 6.27
C SER A 22 4.35 6.61 5.39
N SER A 23 5.51 6.30 5.97
CA SER A 23 6.71 5.87 5.22
C SER A 23 6.42 4.65 4.34
N ASN A 24 5.76 3.63 4.89
CA ASN A 24 5.36 2.46 4.12
C ASN A 24 4.41 2.81 2.96
N SER A 25 3.53 3.79 3.16
CA SER A 25 2.59 4.23 2.13
C SER A 25 3.26 5.00 1.01
N ILE A 26 4.28 5.83 1.31
CA ILE A 26 5.05 6.56 0.30
C ILE A 26 5.85 5.58 -0.58
N GLU A 27 6.54 4.62 0.03
CA GLU A 27 7.30 3.60 -0.71
C GLU A 27 6.38 2.77 -1.62
N HIS A 28 5.24 2.32 -1.11
CA HIS A 28 4.25 1.58 -1.88
C HIS A 28 3.60 2.42 -2.99
N PHE A 29 3.41 3.71 -2.77
CA PHE A 29 2.83 4.61 -3.76
C PHE A 29 3.74 4.80 -4.97
N ALA A 30 5.04 4.96 -4.75
CA ALA A 30 6.02 5.02 -5.85
C ALA A 30 5.97 3.75 -6.71
N PHE A 31 5.89 2.58 -6.07
CA PHE A 31 5.78 1.30 -6.78
C PHE A 31 4.47 1.17 -7.57
N PHE A 32 3.35 1.60 -6.99
CA PHE A 32 2.04 1.65 -7.65
C PHE A 32 2.04 2.57 -8.88
N LEU A 33 2.61 3.77 -8.76
CA LEU A 33 2.74 4.69 -9.89
C LEU A 33 3.55 4.06 -11.03
N GLY A 34 4.68 3.42 -10.71
CA GLY A 34 5.48 2.71 -11.70
C GLY A 34 4.69 1.63 -12.44
N CYS A 35 3.87 0.87 -11.72
CA CYS A 35 2.99 -0.14 -12.30
C CYS A 35 1.94 0.46 -13.26
N ILE A 36 1.31 1.58 -12.88
CA ILE A 36 0.34 2.28 -13.75
C ILE A 36 1.01 2.78 -15.02
N ILE A 37 2.17 3.43 -14.90
CA ILE A 37 2.90 3.99 -16.05
C ILE A 37 3.29 2.86 -17.01
N LEU A 38 3.80 1.73 -16.50
CA LEU A 38 4.14 0.56 -17.33
C LEU A 38 2.90 -0.04 -17.98
N ALA A 39 1.78 -0.16 -17.27
CA ALA A 39 0.53 -0.66 -17.84
C ALA A 39 -0.02 0.26 -18.94
N GLN A 40 0.12 1.59 -18.77
CA GLN A 40 -0.22 2.56 -19.82
C GLN A 40 0.71 2.46 -21.02
N GLN A 41 2.03 2.32 -20.81
CA GLN A 41 3.01 2.16 -21.88
C GLN A 41 2.77 0.87 -22.68
N ALA A 42 2.38 -0.21 -21.99
CA ALA A 42 1.98 -1.48 -22.58
C ALA A 42 0.60 -1.46 -23.25
N ARG A 43 -0.08 -0.29 -23.30
CA ARG A 43 -1.41 -0.08 -23.89
C ARG A 43 -2.48 -1.03 -23.35
N HIS A 44 -2.41 -1.38 -22.06
CA HIS A 44 -3.46 -2.19 -21.44
C HIS A 44 -4.81 -1.46 -21.46
N PRO A 45 -5.93 -2.20 -21.56
CA PRO A 45 -7.26 -1.60 -21.48
C PRO A 45 -7.44 -0.76 -20.21
N VAL A 46 -8.06 0.40 -20.36
CA VAL A 46 -8.36 1.32 -19.23
C VAL A 46 -9.13 0.59 -18.11
N GLN A 47 -10.00 -0.35 -18.47
CA GLN A 47 -10.74 -1.18 -17.51
C GLN A 47 -9.80 -2.01 -16.62
N THR A 48 -8.70 -2.54 -17.16
CA THR A 48 -7.71 -3.32 -16.40
C THR A 48 -6.92 -2.43 -15.44
N ILE A 49 -6.50 -1.26 -15.92
CA ILE A 49 -5.78 -0.26 -15.11
C ILE A 49 -6.67 0.25 -13.97
N ASN A 50 -7.94 0.54 -14.24
CA ASN A 50 -8.89 1.01 -13.23
C ASN A 50 -9.23 -0.07 -12.19
N LYS A 51 -9.37 -1.33 -12.61
CA LYS A 51 -9.57 -2.46 -11.68
C LYS A 51 -8.36 -2.63 -10.76
N PHE A 52 -7.14 -2.55 -11.30
CA PHE A 52 -5.90 -2.56 -10.52
C PHE A 52 -5.82 -1.36 -9.55
N GLY A 53 -6.12 -0.16 -10.03
CA GLY A 53 -6.17 1.05 -9.21
C GLY A 53 -7.15 0.90 -8.05
N LEU A 54 -8.36 0.40 -8.31
CA LEU A 54 -9.38 0.18 -7.29
C LEU A 54 -8.95 -0.89 -6.27
N SER A 55 -8.43 -2.03 -6.73
CA SER A 55 -8.02 -3.12 -5.83
C SER A 55 -6.86 -2.70 -4.92
N TYR A 56 -5.89 -1.96 -5.45
CA TYR A 56 -4.79 -1.41 -4.68
C TYR A 56 -5.28 -0.40 -3.63
N ASN A 57 -6.13 0.56 -4.03
CA ASN A 57 -6.65 1.56 -3.10
C ASN A 57 -7.46 0.93 -1.96
N LEU A 58 -8.32 -0.05 -2.26
CA LEU A 58 -9.07 -0.79 -1.23
C LEU A 58 -8.14 -1.51 -0.25
N ALA A 59 -7.08 -2.13 -0.74
CA ALA A 59 -6.10 -2.81 0.11
C ALA A 59 -5.33 -1.83 1.01
N ARG A 60 -4.97 -0.65 0.49
CA ARG A 60 -4.28 0.39 1.28
C ARG A 60 -5.19 1.05 2.31
N ILE A 61 -6.45 1.29 1.99
CA ILE A 61 -7.45 1.77 2.95
C ILE A 61 -7.63 0.74 4.07
N GLY A 62 -7.78 -0.55 3.71
CA GLY A 62 -7.85 -1.64 4.68
C GLY A 62 -6.60 -1.74 5.56
N TYR A 63 -5.41 -1.59 4.99
CA TYR A 63 -4.15 -1.55 5.73
C TYR A 63 -4.10 -0.37 6.72
N GLY A 64 -4.43 0.84 6.26
CA GLY A 64 -4.42 2.04 7.10
C GLY A 64 -5.45 1.98 8.25
N PHE A 65 -6.63 1.41 7.98
CA PHE A 65 -7.65 1.19 8.99
C PHE A 65 -7.19 0.16 10.04
N ALA A 66 -6.65 -0.99 9.59
CA ALA A 66 -6.11 -2.01 10.48
C ALA A 66 -4.95 -1.49 11.34
N TYR A 67 -4.10 -0.60 10.79
CA TYR A 67 -2.98 -0.02 11.50
C TYR A 67 -3.40 1.02 12.56
N THR A 68 -4.50 1.75 12.31
CA THR A 68 -4.94 2.87 13.14
C THR A 68 -5.86 2.45 14.29
N PHE A 69 -6.75 1.49 14.05
CA PHE A 69 -7.84 1.18 14.99
C PHE A 69 -7.66 -0.12 15.79
N MET A 70 -6.68 -0.97 15.46
CA MET A 70 -6.62 -2.31 16.02
C MET A 70 -5.25 -2.62 16.65
N GLU A 71 -5.22 -2.67 17.99
CA GLU A 71 -4.00 -2.83 18.80
C GLU A 71 -3.68 -4.31 19.18
N THR A 72 -4.47 -5.28 18.74
CA THR A 72 -4.41 -6.68 19.23
C THR A 72 -3.54 -7.61 18.34
N ARG A 73 -3.13 -8.77 18.88
CA ARG A 73 -2.24 -9.73 18.19
C ARG A 73 -2.82 -10.32 16.89
N ASN A 74 -4.15 -10.49 16.81
CA ASN A 74 -4.84 -10.97 15.61
C ASN A 74 -4.71 -10.01 14.42
N THR A 75 -4.52 -8.71 14.67
CA THR A 75 -4.40 -7.71 13.61
C THR A 75 -3.05 -7.62 12.95
N SER A 76 -2.02 -8.28 13.52
CA SER A 76 -0.77 -8.47 12.78
C SER A 76 -0.98 -9.32 11.52
N VAL A 77 -1.93 -10.26 11.53
CA VAL A 77 -2.25 -11.12 10.38
C VAL A 77 -3.01 -10.34 9.30
N LEU A 78 -4.02 -9.55 9.69
CA LEU A 78 -4.79 -8.69 8.77
C LEU A 78 -3.90 -7.65 8.08
N ARG A 79 -3.01 -7.00 8.84
CA ARG A 79 -2.02 -6.06 8.28
C ARG A 79 -1.15 -6.74 7.22
N THR A 80 -0.65 -7.94 7.51
CA THR A 80 0.16 -8.72 6.56
C THR A 80 -0.65 -9.15 5.35
N ALA A 81 -1.91 -9.53 5.51
CA ALA A 81 -2.80 -9.90 4.41
C ALA A 81 -3.05 -8.72 3.45
N PHE A 82 -3.41 -7.53 3.97
CA PHE A 82 -3.59 -6.33 3.14
C PHE A 82 -2.29 -5.87 2.46
N TRP A 83 -1.16 -6.05 3.16
CA TRP A 83 0.16 -5.77 2.60
C TRP A 83 0.46 -6.71 1.44
N TRP A 84 0.26 -8.02 1.60
CA TRP A 84 0.45 -9.00 0.53
C TRP A 84 -0.52 -8.77 -0.63
N TRP A 85 -1.79 -8.44 -0.37
CA TRP A 85 -2.75 -8.12 -1.42
C TRP A 85 -2.28 -6.96 -2.31
N SER A 86 -1.74 -5.90 -1.70
CA SER A 86 -1.20 -4.75 -2.43
C SER A 86 -0.01 -5.17 -3.31
N ASN A 87 0.92 -5.96 -2.77
CA ASN A 87 2.08 -6.45 -3.52
C ASN A 87 1.70 -7.40 -4.67
N VAL A 88 0.82 -8.36 -4.41
CA VAL A 88 0.34 -9.32 -5.42
C VAL A 88 -0.36 -8.59 -6.57
N SER A 89 -1.18 -7.58 -6.25
CA SER A 89 -1.82 -6.75 -7.27
C SER A 89 -0.78 -6.05 -8.16
N CYS A 90 0.27 -5.48 -7.57
CA CYS A 90 1.34 -4.81 -8.32
C CYS A 90 2.17 -5.79 -9.16
N ILE A 91 2.48 -6.98 -8.63
CA ILE A 91 3.22 -8.00 -9.38
C ILE A 91 2.39 -8.50 -10.57
N ASP A 92 1.09 -8.74 -10.40
CA ASP A 92 0.20 -9.20 -11.47
C ASP A 92 0.15 -8.21 -12.65
N ILE A 93 -0.05 -6.91 -12.38
CA ILE A 93 -0.07 -5.91 -13.44
C ILE A 93 1.31 -5.73 -14.08
N LEU A 94 2.40 -5.87 -13.31
CA LEU A 94 3.77 -5.78 -13.83
C LEU A 94 4.08 -6.93 -14.79
N LEU A 95 3.68 -8.17 -14.45
CA LEU A 95 3.84 -9.33 -15.31
C LEU A 95 2.99 -9.20 -16.59
N LYS A 96 1.75 -8.72 -16.46
CA LYS A 96 0.88 -8.45 -17.63
C LYS A 96 1.43 -7.36 -18.53
N ALA A 97 1.96 -6.27 -17.95
CA ALA A 97 2.57 -5.19 -18.70
C ALA A 97 3.87 -5.65 -19.38
N GLY A 98 4.73 -6.37 -18.65
CA GLY A 98 5.99 -6.92 -19.18
C GLY A 98 5.76 -7.92 -20.31
N LYS A 99 4.76 -8.81 -20.18
CA LYS A 99 4.39 -9.74 -21.24
C LYS A 99 3.87 -9.01 -22.48
N ALA A 100 2.98 -8.03 -22.31
CA ALA A 100 2.46 -7.23 -23.42
C ALA A 100 3.54 -6.42 -24.13
N LEU A 101 4.54 -5.90 -23.40
CA LEU A 101 5.70 -5.23 -23.98
C LEU A 101 6.61 -6.21 -24.75
N ASN A 102 6.78 -7.43 -24.24
CA ASN A 102 7.62 -8.44 -24.89
C ASN A 102 6.96 -9.11 -26.10
N GLU A 103 5.63 -9.18 -26.13
CA GLU A 103 4.84 -9.65 -27.29
C GLU A 103 4.63 -8.54 -28.34
N GLY A 104 5.00 -7.28 -28.01
CA GLY A 104 4.70 -6.08 -28.78
C GLY A 104 5.91 -5.19 -29.11
N VAL A 105 7.11 -5.78 -29.15
CA VAL A 105 8.25 -5.33 -29.97
C VAL A 105 8.41 -6.28 -31.15
#